data_AF-T0YT32-F1
#
_entry.id   AF-T0YT32-F1
#
_cell.length_a   1.000
_cell.length_b   1.000
_cell.length_c   1.000
_cell.angle_alpha   90.00
_cell.angle_beta   90.00
_cell.angle_gamma   90.00
#
_symmetry.space_group_name_H-M   'P 1'
#
loop_
_entity.id
_entity.type
_entity.pdbx_description
1 polymer ?
#
loop_
_entity_poly.entity_id
_entity_poly.type
_entity_poly.pdbx_seq_one_letter_code
_entity_poly.pdbx_strand_id
1 'polypeptide(L)'
;MAFHGLPNLIVGTPVILALEYVVLVVPYSYRILDSGVQAIDIHTLVDAARSLGAGWGQVLWRVLLPNMQGSLLSASFITLALVLGEYVVASLLTFNTFPVFLEQVGQNRAGEAVALSTLALAFTWAALLAISLLSGWRRRKRRPQKVGAG
;
A
#
# COMPACT_ATOMS: atom_id res chain seq x y z
N MET A 1 14.88 -24.46 -23.52
CA MET A 1 15.85 -24.80 -22.46
C MET A 1 17.03 -23.82 -22.48
N ALA A 2 16.81 -22.50 -22.32
CA ALA A 2 17.87 -21.49 -22.54
C ALA A 2 17.74 -20.26 -21.61
N PHE A 3 17.58 -20.48 -20.30
CA PHE A 3 17.64 -19.40 -19.29
C PHE A 3 18.54 -19.74 -18.09
N HIS A 4 19.45 -20.71 -18.22
CA HIS A 4 20.41 -21.08 -17.16
C HIS A 4 21.71 -20.24 -17.15
N GLY A 5 21.78 -19.18 -17.97
CA GLY A 5 23.02 -18.42 -18.23
C GLY A 5 23.10 -17.01 -17.63
N LEU A 6 22.05 -16.52 -16.94
CA LEU A 6 22.16 -15.28 -16.18
C LEU A 6 22.51 -15.63 -14.74
N PRO A 7 23.60 -15.06 -14.20
CA PRO A 7 24.18 -15.51 -12.95
C PRO A 7 23.15 -15.38 -11.84
N ASN A 8 23.19 -16.35 -10.94
CA ASN A 8 22.45 -16.47 -9.67
C ASN A 8 22.58 -15.23 -8.75
N LEU A 9 23.20 -14.15 -9.23
CA LEU A 9 23.23 -12.80 -8.68
C LEU A 9 21.88 -12.08 -8.81
N ILE A 10 21.06 -12.40 -9.82
CA ILE A 10 19.80 -11.68 -10.10
C ILE A 10 18.56 -12.49 -9.68
N VAL A 11 18.61 -13.82 -9.80
CA VAL A 11 17.53 -14.70 -9.37
C VAL A 11 17.96 -15.39 -8.09
N GLY A 12 17.32 -15.05 -6.96
CA GLY A 12 17.62 -15.63 -5.65
C GLY A 12 18.44 -14.75 -4.67
N THR A 13 18.66 -13.47 -4.95
CA THR A 13 19.24 -12.51 -3.99
C THR A 13 18.16 -11.63 -3.33
N PRO A 14 18.17 -11.45 -1.99
CA PRO A 14 17.12 -10.70 -1.29
C PRO A 14 17.04 -9.23 -1.70
N VAL A 15 18.10 -8.72 -2.35
CA VAL A 15 18.23 -7.34 -2.82
C VAL A 15 17.19 -7.02 -3.90
N ILE A 16 16.89 -7.95 -4.80
CA ILE A 16 15.93 -7.68 -5.89
C ILE A 16 14.50 -7.70 -5.38
N LEU A 17 14.17 -8.58 -4.44
CA LEU A 17 12.91 -8.50 -3.71
C LEU A 17 12.79 -7.19 -2.94
N ALA A 18 13.84 -6.77 -2.24
CA ALA A 18 13.81 -5.49 -1.53
C ALA A 18 13.60 -4.31 -2.48
N LEU A 19 14.28 -4.30 -3.64
CA LEU A 19 14.11 -3.26 -4.66
C LEU A 19 12.70 -3.28 -5.26
N GLU A 20 12.16 -4.45 -5.55
CA GLU A 20 10.79 -4.58 -6.04
C GLU A 20 9.78 -4.08 -5.02
N TYR A 21 9.87 -4.50 -3.74
CA TYR A 21 9.02 -3.97 -2.68
C TYR A 21 9.15 -2.45 -2.53
N VAL A 22 10.34 -1.89 -2.66
CA VAL A 22 10.55 -0.43 -2.62
C VAL A 22 9.81 0.24 -3.78
N VAL A 23 10.03 -0.21 -5.02
CA VAL A 23 9.39 0.37 -6.21
C VAL A 23 7.85 0.23 -6.13
N LEU A 24 7.37 -0.89 -5.60
CA LEU A 24 5.95 -1.18 -5.43
C LEU A 24 5.33 -0.28 -4.36
N VAL A 25 5.92 -0.18 -3.17
CA VAL A 25 5.31 0.47 -2.01
C VAL A 25 5.48 1.98 -2.01
N VAL A 26 6.63 2.50 -2.49
CA VAL A 26 6.95 3.94 -2.48
C VAL A 26 5.84 4.85 -3.02
N PRO A 27 5.22 4.60 -4.19
CA PRO A 27 4.19 5.49 -4.71
C PRO A 27 2.91 5.52 -3.84
N TYR A 28 2.56 4.39 -3.21
CA TYR A 28 1.39 4.31 -2.35
C TYR A 28 1.64 4.97 -1.00
N SER A 29 2.79 4.70 -0.38
CA SER A 29 3.16 5.34 0.88
C SER A 29 3.31 6.85 0.70
N TYR A 30 3.94 7.30 -0.40
CA TYR A 30 4.04 8.72 -0.74
C TYR A 30 2.67 9.39 -0.88
N ARG A 31 1.70 8.78 -1.57
CA ARG A 31 0.35 9.34 -1.71
C ARG A 31 -0.37 9.48 -0.37
N ILE A 32 -0.23 8.50 0.52
CA ILE A 32 -0.83 8.58 1.86
C ILE A 32 -0.16 9.67 2.68
N LEU A 33 1.17 9.75 2.64
CA LEU A 33 1.93 10.77 3.34
C LEU A 33 1.60 12.18 2.82
N ASP A 34 1.55 12.39 1.50
CA ASP A 34 1.18 13.66 0.87
C ASP A 34 -0.24 14.09 1.29
N SER A 35 -1.22 13.18 1.24
CA SER A 35 -2.57 13.48 1.76
C SER A 35 -2.58 13.83 3.24
N GLY A 36 -1.70 13.21 4.03
CA GLY A 36 -1.51 13.47 5.44
C GLY A 36 -0.88 14.83 5.74
N VAL A 37 0.11 15.22 4.92
CA VAL A 37 0.76 16.53 4.95
C VAL A 37 -0.22 17.62 4.51
N GLN A 38 -1.10 17.37 3.54
CA GLN A 38 -2.10 18.34 3.12
C GLN A 38 -3.26 18.49 4.11
N ALA A 39 -3.54 17.45 4.92
CA ALA A 39 -4.58 17.48 5.95
C ALA A 39 -4.22 18.32 7.17
N ILE A 40 -2.93 18.63 7.36
CA ILE A 40 -2.39 19.44 8.46
C ILE A 40 -1.69 20.63 7.82
N ASP A 41 -1.80 21.85 8.35
CA ASP A 41 -1.05 23.00 7.79
C ASP A 41 0.46 22.92 8.14
N ILE A 42 1.14 21.85 7.71
CA ILE A 42 2.53 21.56 8.03
C ILE A 42 3.47 22.66 7.53
N HIS A 43 3.14 23.30 6.42
CA HIS A 43 3.87 24.46 5.92
C HIS A 43 3.91 25.60 6.95
N THR A 44 2.79 25.91 7.59
CA THR A 44 2.74 27.00 8.59
C THR A 44 3.45 26.61 9.88
N LEU A 45 3.33 25.34 10.32
CA LEU A 45 4.05 24.83 11.49
C LEU A 45 5.57 24.85 11.28
N VAL A 46 6.04 24.47 10.09
CA VAL A 46 7.47 24.46 9.74
C VAL A 46 8.03 25.89 9.67
N ASP A 47 7.29 26.83 9.08
CA ASP A 47 7.72 28.22 8.97
C ASP A 47 7.72 28.92 10.33
N ALA A 48 6.75 28.62 11.20
CA ALA A 48 6.74 29.09 12.58
C ALA A 48 7.92 28.53 13.39
N ALA A 49 8.19 27.23 13.27
CA ALA A 49 9.30 26.58 13.98
C ALA A 49 10.67 27.12 13.52
N ARG A 50 10.86 27.34 12.21
CA ARG A 50 12.08 27.97 11.68
C ARG A 50 12.20 29.43 12.10
N SER A 51 11.10 30.18 12.17
CA SER A 51 11.09 31.55 12.69
C SER A 51 11.46 31.62 14.19
N LEU A 52 11.17 30.56 14.94
CA LEU A 52 11.59 30.37 16.35
C LEU A 52 13.05 29.88 16.49
N GLY A 53 13.81 29.76 15.38
CA GLY A 53 15.21 29.33 15.39
C GLY A 53 15.41 27.82 15.44
N ALA A 54 14.38 27.00 15.22
CA ALA A 54 14.54 25.55 15.18
C ALA A 54 15.32 25.11 13.91
N GLY A 55 16.36 24.29 14.11
CA GLY A 55 17.08 23.65 13.01
C GLY A 55 16.25 22.54 12.34
N TRP A 56 16.62 22.17 11.10
CA TRP A 56 15.91 21.15 10.30
C TRP A 56 15.66 19.82 11.03
N GLY A 57 16.66 19.31 11.76
CA GLY A 57 16.49 18.08 12.53
C GLY A 57 15.47 18.23 13.67
N GLN A 58 15.44 19.39 14.33
CA GLN A 58 14.48 19.67 15.39
C GLN A 58 13.06 19.80 14.83
N VAL A 59 12.90 20.44 13.68
CA VAL A 59 11.61 20.52 12.98
C VAL A 59 11.13 19.11 12.60
N LEU A 60 12.00 18.27 12.05
CA LEU A 60 11.64 16.90 11.66
C LEU A 60 11.15 16.06 12.85
N TRP A 61 11.92 16.04 13.95
CA TRP A 61 11.63 15.17 15.10
C TRP A 61 10.57 15.71 16.06
N ARG A 62 10.53 17.02 16.30
CA ARG A 62 9.60 17.62 17.28
C ARG A 62 8.32 18.19 16.67
N VAL A 63 8.32 18.51 15.37
CA VAL A 63 7.16 19.16 14.72
C VAL A 63 6.54 18.19 13.73
N LEU A 64 7.32 17.68 12.78
CA LEU A 64 6.79 16.89 11.66
C LEU A 64 6.34 15.48 12.10
N LEU A 65 7.23 14.73 12.76
CA LEU A 65 6.96 13.35 13.21
C LEU A 65 5.72 13.19 14.11
N PRO A 66 5.53 13.98 15.19
CA PRO A 66 4.36 13.83 16.05
C PRO A 66 3.05 14.25 15.39
N ASN A 67 3.08 15.24 14.49
CA ASN A 67 1.87 15.67 13.78
C ASN A 67 1.48 14.67 12.67
N MET A 68 2.45 14.00 12.03
CA MET A 68 2.21 13.04 10.95
C MET A 68 1.95 11.60 11.42
N GLN A 69 1.84 11.34 12.73
CA GLN A 69 1.69 9.98 13.26
C GLN A 69 0.52 9.22 12.63
N GLY A 70 -0.64 9.86 12.44
CA GLY A 70 -1.80 9.22 11.81
C GLY A 70 -1.55 8.82 10.34
N SER A 71 -0.83 9.65 9.60
CA SER A 71 -0.46 9.40 8.21
C SER A 71 0.63 8.32 8.10
N LEU A 72 1.60 8.32 9.02
CA LEU A 72 2.62 7.28 9.13
C LEU A 72 2.00 5.92 9.46
N LEU A 73 1.02 5.88 10.36
CA LEU A 73 0.30 4.63 10.70
C LEU A 73 -0.45 4.08 9.48
N SER A 74 -1.14 4.97 8.75
CA SER A 74 -1.88 4.62 7.55
C SER A 74 -0.95 4.14 6.43
N ALA A 75 0.20 4.80 6.24
CA ALA A 75 1.22 4.41 5.27
C ALA A 75 1.89 3.07 5.65
N SER A 76 2.09 2.82 6.94
CA SER A 76 2.61 1.54 7.43
C SER A 76 1.61 0.39 7.17
N PHE A 77 0.33 0.66 7.39
CA PHE A 77 -0.73 -0.33 7.16
C PHE A 77 -0.87 -0.69 5.67
N ILE A 78 -0.85 0.29 4.77
CA ILE A 78 -0.90 -0.02 3.33
C ILE A 78 0.34 -0.78 2.88
N THR A 79 1.51 -0.45 3.42
CA THR A 79 2.77 -1.13 3.11
C THR A 79 2.69 -2.58 3.52
N LEU A 80 2.22 -2.87 4.74
CA LEU A 80 1.99 -4.24 5.21
C LEU A 80 0.97 -4.98 4.34
N ALA A 81 -0.15 -4.34 3.99
CA ALA A 81 -1.18 -4.94 3.15
C ALA A 81 -0.65 -5.30 1.74
N LEU A 82 0.16 -4.42 1.15
CA LEU A 82 0.79 -4.65 -0.15
C LEU A 82 1.83 -5.78 -0.10
N VAL A 83 2.73 -5.76 0.89
CA VAL A 83 3.76 -6.79 1.06
C VAL A 83 3.14 -8.16 1.34
N LEU A 84 2.09 -8.23 2.17
CA LEU A 84 1.39 -9.50 2.44
C LEU A 84 0.59 -10.01 1.23
N GLY A 85 0.12 -9.11 0.37
CA GLY A 85 -0.58 -9.46 -0.87
C GLY A 85 0.35 -9.80 -2.04
N GLU A 86 1.66 -9.59 -1.89
CA GLU A 86 2.66 -9.83 -2.92
C GLU A 86 3.16 -11.28 -2.83
N TYR A 87 2.78 -12.06 -3.83
CA TYR A 87 3.13 -13.47 -3.96
C TYR A 87 3.86 -13.75 -5.28
N VAL A 88 3.53 -12.99 -6.34
CA VAL A 88 3.93 -13.28 -7.72
C VAL A 88 5.44 -13.13 -7.90
N VAL A 89 6.02 -12.04 -7.42
CA VAL A 89 7.45 -11.75 -7.55
C VAL A 89 8.26 -12.62 -6.58
N ALA A 90 7.78 -12.80 -5.35
CA ALA A 90 8.42 -13.69 -4.38
C ALA A 90 8.53 -15.15 -4.88
N SER A 91 7.45 -15.66 -5.50
CA SER A 91 7.40 -17.00 -6.09
C SER A 91 8.34 -17.12 -7.31
N LEU A 92 8.33 -16.12 -8.20
CA LEU A 92 9.22 -16.09 -9.38
C LEU A 92 10.70 -16.05 -9.02
N LEU A 93 11.07 -15.43 -7.90
CA LEU A 93 12.46 -15.40 -7.41
C LEU A 93 12.82 -16.60 -6.51
N THR A 94 11.94 -17.58 -6.35
CA THR A 94 12.15 -18.79 -5.54
C THR A 94 12.51 -18.47 -4.07
N PHE A 95 11.91 -17.42 -3.51
CA PHE A 95 12.07 -17.09 -2.10
C PHE A 95 10.92 -17.66 -1.26
N ASN A 96 11.26 -18.26 -0.12
CA ASN A 96 10.27 -18.68 0.87
C ASN A 96 9.78 -17.47 1.68
N THR A 97 8.89 -16.68 1.10
CA THR A 97 8.08 -15.69 1.83
C THR A 97 6.78 -16.33 2.31
N PHE A 98 6.13 -15.71 3.30
CA PHE A 98 4.88 -16.22 3.89
C PHE A 98 3.78 -16.56 2.86
N PRO A 99 3.55 -15.75 1.81
CA PRO A 99 2.60 -16.08 0.74
C PRO A 99 3.00 -17.30 -0.11
N VAL A 100 4.30 -17.47 -0.38
CA VAL A 100 4.83 -18.61 -1.16
C VAL A 100 4.73 -19.91 -0.38
N PHE A 101 4.94 -19.87 0.93
CA PHE A 101 4.74 -21.04 1.80
C PHE A 101 3.27 -21.49 1.83
N LEU A 102 2.33 -20.54 1.94
CA LEU A 102 0.88 -20.81 1.86
C LEU A 102 0.49 -21.46 0.53
N GLU A 103 1.10 -21.02 -0.56
CA GLU A 103 0.85 -21.57 -1.88
C GLU A 103 1.52 -22.93 -2.10
N GLN A 104 2.74 -23.18 -1.61
CA GLN A 104 3.40 -24.49 -1.65
C GLN A 104 2.62 -25.56 -0.87
N VAL A 105 2.00 -25.18 0.26
CA VAL A 105 1.08 -26.06 0.98
C VAL A 105 -0.18 -26.34 0.16
N GLY A 106 -0.68 -25.38 -0.62
CA GLY A 106 -1.80 -25.57 -1.55
C GLY A 106 -1.46 -26.34 -2.84
N GLN A 107 -0.22 -26.25 -3.33
CA GLN A 107 0.25 -26.84 -4.59
C GLN A 107 0.47 -28.36 -4.50
N ASN A 108 0.68 -28.94 -3.30
CA ASN A 108 0.72 -30.39 -3.12
C ASN A 108 -0.62 -31.10 -3.46
N ARG A 109 -1.68 -30.34 -3.77
CA ARG A 109 -2.96 -30.81 -4.31
C ARG A 109 -3.45 -29.85 -5.39
N ALA A 110 -3.08 -30.08 -6.66
CA ALA A 110 -3.40 -29.24 -7.81
C ALA A 110 -4.89 -28.83 -7.99
N GLY A 111 -5.85 -29.56 -7.37
CA GLY A 111 -7.25 -29.15 -7.33
C GLY A 111 -7.54 -27.95 -6.42
N GLU A 112 -6.73 -27.72 -5.39
CA GLU A 112 -6.94 -26.68 -4.38
C GLU A 112 -6.52 -25.29 -4.89
N ALA A 113 -5.47 -25.18 -5.70
CA ALA A 113 -5.02 -23.91 -6.30
C ALA A 113 -6.08 -23.30 -7.23
N VAL A 114 -6.72 -24.13 -8.09
CA VAL A 114 -7.80 -23.69 -8.98
C VAL A 114 -9.03 -23.25 -8.18
N ALA A 115 -9.33 -23.95 -7.08
CA ALA A 115 -10.43 -23.60 -6.19
C ALA A 115 -10.16 -22.24 -5.49
N LEU A 116 -8.94 -22.01 -5.01
CA LEU A 116 -8.54 -20.76 -4.36
C LEU A 116 -8.59 -19.58 -5.33
N SER A 117 -8.11 -19.72 -6.57
CA SER A 117 -8.22 -18.66 -7.58
C SER A 117 -9.68 -18.35 -7.94
N THR A 118 -10.52 -19.37 -8.04
CA THR A 118 -11.96 -19.19 -8.34
C THR A 118 -12.69 -18.51 -7.18
N LEU A 119 -12.37 -18.87 -5.94
CA LEU A 119 -12.94 -18.24 -4.73
C LEU A 119 -12.48 -16.79 -4.57
N ALA A 120 -11.21 -16.48 -4.83
CA ALA A 120 -10.70 -15.12 -4.82
C ALA A 120 -11.42 -14.24 -5.86
N LEU A 121 -11.61 -14.76 -7.08
CA LEU A 121 -12.35 -14.07 -8.14
C LEU A 121 -13.81 -13.83 -7.75
N ALA A 122 -14.48 -14.85 -7.20
CA ALA A 122 -15.86 -14.75 -6.73
C ALA A 122 -15.99 -13.72 -5.59
N PHE A 123 -15.03 -13.71 -4.66
CA PHE A 123 -14.99 -12.76 -3.55
C PHE A 123 -14.80 -11.32 -4.05
N THR A 124 -13.90 -11.08 -5.00
CA THR A 124 -13.71 -9.76 -5.62
C THR A 124 -14.99 -9.27 -6.29
N TRP A 125 -15.69 -10.14 -7.03
CA TRP A 125 -16.98 -9.80 -7.64
C TRP A 125 -18.04 -9.47 -6.59
N ALA A 126 -18.13 -10.25 -5.52
CA ALA A 126 -19.07 -10.00 -4.42
C ALA A 126 -18.78 -8.67 -3.72
N ALA A 127 -17.51 -8.36 -3.44
CA ALA A 127 -17.10 -7.10 -2.83
C ALA A 127 -17.42 -5.89 -3.73
N LEU A 128 -17.15 -5.99 -5.03
CA LEU A 128 -17.48 -4.94 -6.00
C LEU A 128 -18.99 -4.70 -6.08
N LEU A 129 -19.80 -5.77 -6.09
CA LEU A 129 -21.26 -5.65 -6.07
C LEU A 129 -21.76 -5.02 -4.77
N ALA A 130 -21.25 -5.45 -3.61
CA ALA A 130 -21.62 -4.87 -2.33
C ALA A 130 -21.29 -3.37 -2.26
N ILE A 131 -20.09 -2.97 -2.70
CA ILE A 131 -19.69 -1.57 -2.78
C ILE A 131 -20.56 -0.80 -3.78
N SER A 132 -20.88 -1.38 -4.94
CA SER A 132 -21.75 -0.74 -5.95
C SER A 132 -23.16 -0.48 -5.40
N LEU A 133 -23.75 -1.45 -4.71
CA LEU A 133 -25.07 -1.34 -4.10
C LEU A 133 -25.08 -0.32 -2.93
N LEU A 134 -24.07 -0.37 -2.05
CA LEU A 134 -23.94 0.54 -0.91
C LEU A 134 -23.57 1.97 -1.35
N SER A 135 -22.72 2.13 -2.37
CA SER A 135 -22.33 3.43 -2.91
C SER A 135 -23.43 4.07 -3.76
N GLY A 136 -24.25 3.26 -4.44
CA GLY A 136 -25.46 3.71 -5.14
C GLY A 136 -26.47 4.36 -4.19
N TRP A 137 -26.60 3.86 -2.97
CA TRP A 137 -27.43 4.47 -1.92
C TRP A 137 -26.85 5.79 -1.37
N ARG A 138 -25.52 5.88 -1.25
CA ARG A 138 -24.85 7.09 -0.73
C ARG A 138 -24.80 8.24 -1.75
N ARG A 139 -24.76 7.94 -3.06
CA ARG A 139 -24.80 8.97 -4.13
C ARG A 139 -26.20 9.61 -4.31
N ARG A 140 -27.29 8.97 -3.89
CA ARG A 140 -28.64 9.60 -3.87
C ARG A 140 -28.80 10.66 -2.78
N LYS A 141 -27.96 10.67 -1.74
CA LYS A 141 -28.05 11.64 -0.63
C LYS A 141 -27.13 12.87 -0.77
N ARG A 142 -26.37 12.98 -1.86
CA ARG A 142 -25.60 14.19 -2.21
C ARG A 142 -26.08 14.73 -3.56
N ARG A 143 -27.23 15.40 -3.53
CA ARG A 143 -27.67 16.38 -4.54
C ARG A 143 -27.92 17.72 -3.85
N PRO A 144 -27.80 18.82 -4.59
CA PRO A 144 -26.86 19.91 -4.34
C PRO A 144 -27.42 20.96 -3.40
N GLN A 145 -26.53 21.55 -2.60
CA GLN A 145 -26.75 22.76 -1.84
C GLN A 145 -27.07 23.89 -2.84
N LYS A 146 -28.35 24.23 -2.98
CA LYS A 146 -28.75 25.48 -3.65
C LYS A 146 -28.24 26.62 -2.79
N VAL A 147 -27.23 27.29 -3.31
CA VAL A 147 -26.76 28.61 -2.92
C VAL A 147 -27.96 29.56 -2.91
N GLY A 148 -28.16 30.24 -1.78
CA GLY A 148 -29.14 31.31 -1.67
C GLY A 148 -28.77 32.48 -2.59
N ALA A 149 -29.67 32.80 -3.51
CA ALA A 149 -29.97 34.19 -3.86
C ALA A 149 -31.05 34.61 -2.84
N GLY A 150 -30.90 35.73 -2.12
CA GLY A 150 -30.92 37.07 -2.70
C GLY A 150 -32.35 37.56 -2.57
#